data_AF-A0A9W4S3F7-F1
#
_entry.id   AF-A0A9W4S3F7-F1
#
_cell.length_a   1.000
_cell.length_b   1.000
_cell.length_c   1.000
_cell.angle_alpha   90.00
_cell.angle_beta   90.00
_cell.angle_gamma   90.00
#
_symmetry.space_group_name_H-M   'P 1'
#
loop_
_entity.id
_entity.type
_entity.pdbx_description
1 polymer ?
#
loop_
_entity_poly.entity_id
_entity_poly.type
_entity_poly.pdbx_seq_one_letter_code
_entity_poly.pdbx_strand_id
1 'polypeptide(L)'
;MGFCLSLPFPSPSSNGIPFDMAPLTIRNLTSLPVTLKRVERFEGEKVRTGDVLGNTIGTIGSFFNATTFTTRETVVKGESHTTEDVDVHVDPFTINDTGINAPEPGGKEVIRLQFEIEGHRYEIDAPSPSNRSSVMKKLDDAPLELTAVYVSSGAFLAIMSSANLNAWMRELQDHYPLPLLSIPGTHNSPTCHTALPSVRCQAVSVREQLDNGVRFLDIRVSASQDNDDLALVHSVFPISLTGNKYFADMLSDIYAYLDANPSETVLMSVKREGTGKGTDEHLSRYLRDRYVGRDAHRWFVEPRIPHLGDCRGRIVLIRRFGID
;
A
#
# COMPACT_ATOMS: atom_id res chain seq x y z
N MET A 1 18.09 -11.14 -7.92
CA MET A 1 17.22 -12.19 -7.37
C MET A 1 16.04 -11.49 -6.73
N GLY A 2 14.92 -11.39 -7.44
CA GLY A 2 13.69 -10.82 -6.91
C GLY A 2 12.88 -11.92 -6.25
N PHE A 3 12.64 -11.82 -4.95
CA PHE A 3 11.60 -12.60 -4.30
C PHE A 3 10.26 -12.02 -4.74
N CYS A 4 9.68 -12.63 -5.76
CA CYS A 4 8.26 -12.50 -6.04
C CYS A 4 7.55 -13.20 -4.87
N LEU A 5 6.73 -12.47 -4.11
CA LEU A 5 5.74 -13.08 -3.23
C LEU A 5 4.71 -13.77 -4.14
N SER A 6 5.04 -14.99 -4.57
CA SER A 6 4.07 -15.90 -5.14
C SER A 6 3.11 -16.27 -4.02
N LEU A 7 1.95 -15.62 -4.00
CA LEU A 7 0.80 -16.11 -3.25
C LEU A 7 0.56 -17.55 -3.72
N PRO A 8 0.59 -18.55 -2.83
CA PRO A 8 0.15 -19.88 -3.21
C PRO A 8 -1.36 -19.77 -3.43
N PHE A 9 -1.77 -19.58 -4.69
CA PHE A 9 -3.13 -19.92 -5.07
C PHE A 9 -3.30 -21.42 -4.84
N PRO A 10 -4.36 -21.87 -4.15
CA PRO A 10 -4.65 -23.29 -4.11
C PRO A 10 -4.76 -23.79 -5.55
N SER A 11 -4.03 -24.87 -5.85
CA SER A 11 -4.16 -25.59 -7.11
C SER A 11 -5.63 -25.93 -7.33
N PRO A 12 -6.20 -25.75 -8.53
CA PRO A 12 -7.55 -26.19 -8.79
C PRO A 12 -7.61 -27.69 -8.52
N SER A 13 -8.38 -28.09 -7.51
CA SER A 13 -8.63 -29.49 -7.24
C SER A 13 -9.16 -30.13 -8.52
N SER A 14 -8.55 -31.24 -8.94
CA SER A 14 -8.90 -32.01 -10.13
C SER A 14 -10.26 -32.70 -10.06
N ASN A 15 -11.15 -32.25 -9.19
CA ASN A 15 -12.51 -32.73 -9.06
C ASN A 15 -13.41 -31.55 -9.40
N GLY A 16 -14.12 -31.67 -10.53
CA GLY A 16 -15.06 -30.68 -11.03
C GLY A 16 -16.23 -30.47 -10.07
N ILE A 17 -16.01 -29.67 -9.04
CA ILE A 17 -17.08 -29.01 -8.30
C ILE A 17 -17.57 -27.90 -9.23
N PRO A 18 -18.87 -27.85 -9.57
CA PRO A 18 -19.44 -26.70 -10.27
C PRO A 18 -19.06 -25.41 -9.53
N PHE A 19 -18.88 -24.29 -10.22
CA PHE A 19 -18.62 -22.97 -9.63
C PHE A 19 -19.78 -22.43 -8.74
N ASP A 20 -20.70 -23.31 -8.36
CA ASP A 20 -21.74 -23.07 -7.36
C ASP A 20 -21.07 -23.09 -5.99
N MET A 21 -20.84 -21.87 -5.47
CA MET A 21 -20.56 -21.60 -4.06
C MET A 21 -19.20 -22.08 -3.53
N ALA A 22 -18.11 -21.51 -4.06
CA ALA A 22 -16.82 -21.61 -3.38
C ALA A 22 -16.94 -20.98 -1.97
N PRO A 23 -16.41 -21.62 -0.92
CA PRO A 23 -16.47 -21.07 0.42
C PRO A 23 -15.60 -19.81 0.50
N LEU A 24 -16.12 -18.81 1.22
CA LEU A 24 -15.40 -17.59 1.53
C LEU A 24 -14.20 -17.94 2.38
N THR A 25 -13.02 -17.55 1.89
CA THR A 25 -11.77 -17.68 2.62
C THR A 25 -11.36 -16.32 3.19
N ILE A 26 -10.97 -16.29 4.45
CA ILE A 26 -10.53 -15.06 5.13
C ILE A 26 -9.05 -15.15 5.45
N ARG A 27 -8.29 -14.12 5.06
CA ARG A 27 -6.88 -13.93 5.42
C ARG A 27 -6.77 -12.78 6.40
N ASN A 28 -6.31 -13.08 7.60
CA ASN A 28 -5.99 -12.07 8.59
C ASN A 28 -4.53 -11.63 8.39
N LEU A 29 -4.31 -10.36 8.01
CA LEU A 29 -2.98 -9.74 7.91
C LEU A 29 -2.71 -8.77 9.07
N THR A 30 -3.53 -8.80 10.11
CA THR A 30 -3.35 -8.01 11.32
C THR A 30 -2.55 -8.80 12.36
N SER A 31 -2.01 -8.09 13.36
CA SER A 31 -1.33 -8.68 14.52
C SER A 31 -2.30 -9.18 15.59
N LEU A 32 -3.62 -8.98 15.41
CA LEU A 32 -4.66 -9.33 16.35
C LEU A 32 -5.53 -10.46 15.77
N PRO A 33 -6.07 -11.35 16.60
CA PRO A 33 -7.07 -12.30 16.11
C PRO A 33 -8.31 -11.55 15.61
N VAL A 34 -8.93 -12.10 14.57
CA VAL A 34 -10.16 -11.57 13.99
C VAL A 34 -11.22 -12.66 14.04
N THR A 35 -12.40 -12.35 14.57
CA THR A 35 -13.50 -13.32 14.66
C THR A 35 -14.67 -12.83 13.83
N LEU A 36 -15.09 -13.58 12.82
CA LEU A 36 -16.35 -13.31 12.12
C LEU A 36 -17.51 -13.73 13.01
N LYS A 37 -18.40 -12.78 13.34
CA LYS A 37 -19.53 -12.99 14.26
C LYS A 37 -20.88 -13.07 13.55
N ARG A 38 -21.00 -12.46 12.37
CA ARG A 38 -22.29 -12.39 11.67
C ARG A 38 -22.13 -12.26 10.17
N VAL A 39 -23.02 -12.90 9.43
CA VAL A 39 -23.17 -12.79 7.98
C VAL A 39 -24.61 -12.44 7.63
N GLU A 40 -24.78 -11.38 6.85
CA GLU A 40 -26.08 -10.96 6.33
C GLU A 40 -26.01 -10.94 4.80
N ARG A 41 -27.04 -11.47 4.13
CA ARG A 41 -27.09 -11.52 2.66
C ARG A 41 -28.13 -10.56 2.12
N PHE A 42 -27.75 -9.85 1.05
CA PHE A 42 -28.57 -8.82 0.41
C PHE A 42 -28.59 -8.98 -1.11
N GLU A 43 -29.65 -8.48 -1.73
CA GLU A 43 -29.60 -8.16 -3.16
C GLU A 43 -28.67 -6.95 -3.39
N GLY A 44 -27.86 -7.05 -4.44
CA GLY A 44 -26.91 -6.03 -4.87
C GLY A 44 -27.35 -5.35 -6.15
N GLU A 45 -27.25 -4.03 -6.19
CA GLU A 45 -27.48 -3.22 -7.39
C GLU A 45 -26.16 -2.65 -7.92
N LYS A 46 -25.93 -2.78 -9.24
CA LYS A 46 -24.75 -2.21 -9.90
C LYS A 46 -25.04 -0.76 -10.31
N VAL A 47 -24.55 0.19 -9.52
CA VAL A 47 -24.67 1.62 -9.80
C VAL A 47 -23.47 2.08 -10.62
N ARG A 48 -23.69 2.94 -11.62
CA ARG A 48 -22.62 3.61 -12.37
C ARG A 48 -22.27 4.91 -11.67
N THR A 49 -21.02 5.08 -11.26
CA THR A 49 -20.54 6.35 -10.74
C THR A 49 -20.59 7.40 -11.86
N GLY A 50 -21.59 8.29 -11.79
CA GLY A 50 -21.98 9.23 -12.85
C GLY A 50 -23.46 9.65 -12.80
N ASP A 51 -24.32 8.83 -12.17
CA ASP A 51 -25.76 9.12 -12.00
C ASP A 51 -26.14 9.69 -10.61
N VAL A 52 -25.19 9.76 -9.67
CA VAL A 52 -25.47 10.21 -8.28
C VAL A 52 -25.36 11.73 -8.17
N LEU A 53 -26.37 12.43 -8.70
CA LEU A 53 -26.77 13.77 -8.26
C LEU A 53 -28.02 13.62 -7.38
N GLY A 54 -27.85 13.17 -6.14
CA GLY A 54 -28.97 13.06 -5.21
C GLY A 54 -28.65 12.33 -3.90
N ASN A 55 -28.44 13.11 -2.85
CA ASN A 55 -28.55 12.76 -1.42
C ASN A 55 -27.72 11.58 -0.89
N THR A 56 -26.50 11.89 -0.42
CA THR A 56 -26.02 11.46 0.92
C THR A 56 -24.82 12.34 1.32
N ILE A 57 -24.93 13.01 2.47
CA ILE A 57 -23.89 13.83 3.10
C ILE A 57 -23.29 13.00 4.24
N GLY A 58 -21.98 12.78 4.22
CA GLY A 58 -21.24 12.10 5.28
C GLY A 58 -19.79 11.80 4.91
N THR A 59 -18.92 12.80 5.08
CA THR A 59 -17.44 12.68 5.19
C THR A 59 -16.71 11.98 4.02
N ILE A 60 -16.72 12.59 2.83
CA ILE A 60 -15.73 12.26 1.77
C ILE A 60 -14.42 12.98 2.09
N GLY A 61 -13.54 12.31 2.83
CA GLY A 61 -12.14 12.69 2.99
C GLY A 61 -11.30 12.11 1.86
N SER A 62 -11.05 12.92 0.84
CA SER A 62 -9.83 12.93 0.00
C SER A 62 -9.36 11.62 -0.66
N PHE A 63 -10.02 11.21 -1.76
CA PHE A 63 -9.35 10.43 -2.82
C PHE A 63 -9.83 10.88 -4.20
N PHE A 64 -9.27 11.97 -4.72
CA PHE A 64 -9.39 12.33 -6.13
C PHE A 64 -8.03 12.71 -6.71
N ASN A 65 -7.38 11.80 -7.45
CA ASN A 65 -6.85 12.15 -8.77
C ASN A 65 -6.49 10.97 -9.70
N ALA A 66 -6.98 11.12 -10.94
CA ALA A 66 -6.47 10.66 -12.24
C ALA A 66 -6.38 9.14 -12.56
N THR A 67 -7.54 8.54 -12.89
CA THR A 67 -7.88 8.04 -14.24
C THR A 67 -9.36 7.66 -14.22
N THR A 68 -10.18 8.34 -15.00
CA THR A 68 -11.64 8.11 -15.06
C THR A 68 -11.92 6.77 -15.75
N PHE A 69 -11.89 5.70 -14.97
CA PHE A 69 -12.57 4.46 -15.33
C PHE A 69 -13.98 4.55 -14.78
N THR A 70 -14.98 4.22 -15.61
CA THR A 70 -16.36 4.04 -15.13
C THR A 70 -16.36 2.92 -14.10
N THR A 71 -16.40 3.27 -12.82
CA THR A 71 -16.59 2.31 -11.75
C THR A 71 -18.06 1.88 -11.74
N ARG A 72 -18.27 0.57 -11.77
CA ARG A 72 -19.54 -0.05 -11.41
C ARG A 72 -19.40 -0.44 -9.96
N GLU A 73 -20.21 0.17 -9.10
CA GLU A 73 -20.22 -0.08 -7.67
C GLU A 73 -21.40 -1.02 -7.38
N THR A 74 -21.16 -2.07 -6.60
CA THR A 74 -22.26 -2.92 -6.12
C THR A 74 -22.68 -2.41 -4.75
N VAL A 75 -23.95 -2.01 -4.61
CA VAL A 75 -24.51 -1.46 -3.38
C VAL A 75 -25.65 -2.36 -2.89
N VAL A 76 -25.75 -2.53 -1.57
CA VAL A 76 -26.85 -3.25 -0.91
C VAL A 76 -28.20 -2.60 -1.23
N LYS A 77 -29.20 -3.42 -1.54
CA LYS A 77 -30.58 -3.00 -1.76
C LYS A 77 -31.53 -3.73 -0.80
N GLY A 78 -32.38 -2.96 -0.11
CA GLY A 78 -33.45 -3.50 0.73
C GLY A 78 -32.96 -4.09 2.05
N GLU A 79 -33.80 -4.95 2.64
CA GLU A 79 -33.49 -5.68 3.87
C GLU A 79 -32.73 -6.98 3.57
N SER A 80 -32.02 -7.51 4.56
CA SER A 80 -31.32 -8.79 4.43
C SER A 80 -32.33 -9.91 4.23
N HIS A 81 -32.12 -10.80 3.25
CA HIS A 81 -32.98 -11.97 3.10
C HIS A 81 -32.57 -13.11 4.04
N THR A 82 -31.29 -13.17 4.43
CA THR A 82 -30.77 -14.13 5.40
C THR A 82 -29.83 -13.43 6.37
N THR A 83 -29.94 -13.77 7.65
CA THR A 83 -28.99 -13.42 8.72
C THR A 83 -28.54 -14.70 9.40
N GLU A 84 -27.24 -14.85 9.59
CA GLU A 84 -26.63 -15.98 10.31
C GLU A 84 -25.60 -15.44 11.31
N ASP A 85 -25.74 -15.84 12.58
CA ASP A 85 -24.71 -15.64 13.60
C ASP A 85 -23.70 -16.78 13.52
N VAL A 86 -22.43 -16.44 13.40
CA VAL A 86 -21.31 -17.37 13.21
C VAL A 86 -20.21 -17.09 14.23
N ASP A 87 -19.23 -17.98 14.34
CA ASP A 87 -18.09 -17.77 15.22
C ASP A 87 -16.81 -18.33 14.59
N VAL A 88 -16.36 -17.68 13.51
CA VAL A 88 -15.17 -18.11 12.76
C VAL A 88 -13.97 -17.31 13.22
N HIS A 89 -13.13 -17.92 14.04
CA HIS A 89 -11.88 -17.35 14.53
C HIS A 89 -10.76 -17.47 13.49
N VAL A 90 -10.01 -16.39 13.26
CA VAL A 90 -8.88 -16.33 12.32
C VAL A 90 -7.68 -15.70 13.03
N ASP A 91 -6.65 -16.51 13.27
CA ASP A 91 -5.42 -16.09 13.95
C ASP A 91 -4.60 -15.04 13.18
N PRO A 92 -3.75 -14.26 13.86
CA PRO A 92 -2.84 -13.32 13.21
C PRO A 92 -2.01 -13.96 12.10
N PHE A 93 -1.97 -13.33 10.93
CA PHE A 93 -1.18 -13.79 9.79
C PHE A 93 -1.53 -15.21 9.28
N THR A 94 -2.75 -15.71 9.55
CA THR A 94 -3.25 -17.00 9.03
C THR A 94 -4.37 -16.82 8.00
N ILE A 95 -4.75 -17.93 7.36
CA ILE A 95 -5.83 -18.02 6.39
C ILE A 95 -6.78 -19.12 6.83
N ASN A 96 -8.08 -18.85 6.84
CA ASN A 96 -9.11 -19.79 7.28
C ASN A 96 -10.23 -19.87 6.24
N ASP A 97 -10.65 -21.10 5.93
CA ASP A 97 -11.91 -21.38 5.23
C ASP A 97 -13.06 -21.21 6.23
N THR A 98 -14.06 -20.42 5.88
CA THR A 98 -15.18 -20.10 6.78
C THR A 98 -16.32 -21.11 6.69
N GLY A 99 -16.37 -21.95 5.65
CA GLY A 99 -17.53 -22.77 5.31
C GLY A 99 -18.76 -21.97 4.84
N ILE A 100 -18.66 -20.64 4.74
CA ILE A 100 -19.75 -19.75 4.33
C ILE A 100 -19.63 -19.54 2.83
N ASN A 101 -20.72 -19.72 2.08
CA ASN A 101 -20.68 -19.54 0.62
C ASN A 101 -20.34 -18.08 0.25
N ALA A 102 -19.39 -17.86 -0.65
CA ALA A 102 -19.13 -16.52 -1.16
C ALA A 102 -20.27 -16.03 -2.08
N PRO A 103 -20.41 -14.70 -2.28
CA PRO A 103 -21.32 -14.17 -3.28
C PRO A 103 -20.99 -14.70 -4.68
N GLU A 104 -22.02 -14.98 -5.47
CA GLU A 104 -21.85 -15.42 -6.85
C GLU A 104 -20.98 -14.44 -7.65
N PRO A 105 -19.89 -14.89 -8.30
CA PRO A 105 -19.04 -14.03 -9.12
C PRO A 105 -19.83 -13.35 -10.23
N GLY A 106 -19.87 -12.01 -10.18
CA GLY A 106 -20.60 -11.21 -11.17
C GLY A 106 -22.12 -11.14 -10.97
N GLY A 107 -22.64 -11.82 -9.94
CA GLY A 107 -24.05 -11.81 -9.52
C GLY A 107 -24.53 -10.46 -8.97
N LYS A 108 -25.77 -10.47 -8.48
CA LYS A 108 -26.43 -9.36 -7.78
C LYS A 108 -26.56 -9.66 -6.29
N GLU A 109 -25.53 -10.25 -5.70
CA GLU A 109 -25.52 -10.57 -4.27
C GLU A 109 -24.39 -9.81 -3.59
N VAL A 110 -24.67 -9.32 -2.39
CA VAL A 110 -23.68 -8.77 -1.47
C VAL A 110 -23.85 -9.48 -0.13
N ILE A 111 -22.75 -9.96 0.43
CA ILE A 111 -22.72 -10.39 1.83
C ILE A 111 -22.10 -9.28 2.67
N ARG A 112 -22.74 -8.99 3.79
CA ARG A 112 -22.22 -8.12 4.84
C ARG A 112 -21.66 -8.98 5.94
N LEU A 113 -20.43 -8.71 6.30
CA LEU A 113 -19.66 -9.46 7.27
C LEU A 113 -19.39 -8.56 8.47
N GLN A 114 -19.76 -9.02 9.66
CA GLN A 114 -19.45 -8.33 10.91
C GLN A 114 -18.39 -9.10 11.70
N PHE A 115 -17.31 -8.41 12.02
CA PHE A 115 -16.14 -8.93 12.72
C PHE A 115 -16.03 -8.35 14.12
N GLU A 116 -15.45 -9.12 15.04
CA GLU A 116 -15.05 -8.69 16.37
C GLU A 116 -13.54 -8.82 16.53
N ILE A 117 -12.89 -7.74 16.99
CA ILE A 117 -11.45 -7.64 17.25
C ILE A 117 -11.27 -6.86 18.55
N GLU A 118 -10.62 -7.47 19.54
CA GLU A 118 -10.44 -6.89 20.89
C GLU A 118 -11.75 -6.36 21.53
N GLY A 119 -12.87 -7.02 21.26
CA GLY A 119 -14.19 -6.63 21.78
C GLY A 119 -14.92 -5.52 21.00
N HIS A 120 -14.31 -5.00 19.93
CA HIS A 120 -14.90 -3.98 19.05
C HIS A 120 -15.42 -4.58 17.75
N ARG A 121 -16.51 -4.00 17.22
CA ARG A 121 -17.21 -4.51 16.04
C ARG A 121 -16.94 -3.70 14.77
N TYR A 122 -16.72 -4.43 13.68
CA TYR A 122 -16.42 -3.89 12.36
C TYR A 122 -17.31 -4.52 11.30
N GLU A 123 -17.70 -3.76 10.28
CA GLU A 123 -18.61 -4.18 9.21
C GLU A 123 -17.98 -3.95 7.84
N ILE A 124 -18.15 -4.91 6.93
CA ILE A 124 -17.71 -4.79 5.55
C ILE A 124 -18.63 -5.54 4.60
N ASP A 125 -18.85 -4.95 3.42
CA ASP A 125 -19.60 -5.58 2.32
C ASP A 125 -18.63 -6.28 1.36
N ALA A 126 -18.98 -7.49 0.94
CA ALA A 126 -18.25 -8.29 -0.05
C ALA A 126 -19.24 -8.79 -1.13
N PRO A 127 -19.04 -8.43 -2.42
CA PRO A 127 -18.10 -7.42 -2.90
C PRO A 127 -18.45 -6.03 -2.35
N SER A 128 -17.42 -5.23 -2.08
CA SER A 128 -17.61 -3.84 -1.67
C SER A 128 -17.99 -2.94 -2.85
N PRO A 129 -18.56 -1.74 -2.61
CA PRO A 129 -18.81 -0.76 -3.66
C PRO A 129 -17.54 -0.41 -4.46
N SER A 130 -16.40 -0.27 -3.77
CA SER A 130 -15.08 -0.11 -4.39
C SER A 130 -14.59 -1.41 -5.02
N ASN A 131 -13.98 -1.32 -6.21
CA ASN A 131 -13.33 -2.45 -6.89
C ASN A 131 -11.87 -2.70 -6.45
N ARG A 132 -11.43 -2.04 -5.38
CA ARG A 132 -10.05 -2.13 -4.86
C ARG A 132 -10.08 -2.66 -3.43
N SER A 133 -9.95 -1.75 -2.48
CA SER A 133 -10.04 -1.94 -1.05
C SER A 133 -11.16 -1.07 -0.49
N SER A 134 -11.64 -1.44 0.68
CA SER A 134 -12.66 -0.69 1.41
C SER A 134 -12.31 -0.66 2.89
N VAL A 135 -12.38 0.53 3.48
CA VAL A 135 -12.22 0.69 4.93
C VAL A 135 -13.44 0.06 5.59
N MET A 136 -13.21 -0.79 6.59
CA MET A 136 -14.27 -1.42 7.36
C MET A 136 -14.96 -0.36 8.22
N LYS A 137 -16.29 -0.37 8.22
CA LYS A 137 -17.08 0.53 9.04
C LYS A 137 -17.01 0.10 10.50
N LYS A 138 -16.68 1.03 11.39
CA LYS A 138 -16.70 0.82 12.84
C LYS A 138 -18.16 0.84 13.30
N LEU A 139 -18.59 -0.16 14.06
CA LEU A 139 -19.94 -0.23 14.61
C LEU A 139 -20.03 0.34 16.04
N ASP A 140 -18.88 0.60 16.66
CA ASP A 140 -18.71 1.24 17.97
C ASP A 140 -17.51 2.22 17.92
N ASP A 141 -17.01 2.64 19.08
CA ASP A 141 -15.87 3.55 19.25
C ASP A 141 -14.50 2.89 19.02
N ALA A 142 -14.45 1.87 18.16
CA ALA A 142 -13.28 1.06 17.86
C ALA A 142 -12.02 1.89 17.52
N PRO A 143 -10.87 1.59 18.14
CA PRO A 143 -9.66 2.38 17.95
C PRO A 143 -8.99 2.11 16.59
N LEU A 144 -9.01 0.86 16.09
CA LEU A 144 -8.29 0.48 14.88
C LEU A 144 -9.04 0.94 13.62
N GLU A 145 -8.30 1.39 12.62
CA GLU A 145 -8.79 1.47 11.24
C GLU A 145 -8.36 0.22 10.50
N LEU A 146 -9.32 -0.48 9.90
CA LEU A 146 -9.09 -1.72 9.17
C LEU A 146 -9.54 -1.54 7.73
N THR A 147 -8.77 -2.11 6.82
CA THR A 147 -9.08 -2.14 5.39
C THR A 147 -9.23 -3.59 4.95
N ALA A 148 -10.24 -3.85 4.13
CA ALA A 148 -10.46 -5.15 3.53
C ALA A 148 -10.27 -5.10 2.01
N VAL A 149 -9.76 -6.19 1.45
CA VAL A 149 -9.66 -6.42 0.01
C VAL A 149 -10.40 -7.71 -0.31
N TYR A 150 -11.48 -7.60 -1.08
CA TYR A 150 -12.24 -8.76 -1.55
C TYR A 150 -11.90 -9.08 -3.01
N VAL A 151 -11.50 -10.32 -3.26
CA VAL A 151 -11.18 -10.84 -4.59
C VAL A 151 -12.25 -11.86 -4.99
N SER A 152 -13.19 -11.40 -5.81
CA SER A 152 -14.37 -12.19 -6.23
C SER A 152 -14.01 -13.46 -6.99
N SER A 153 -12.95 -13.44 -7.81
CA SER A 153 -12.52 -14.62 -8.58
C SER A 153 -12.00 -15.77 -7.71
N GLY A 154 -11.63 -15.48 -6.46
CA GLY A 154 -11.10 -16.47 -5.52
C GLY A 154 -11.91 -16.61 -4.24
N ALA A 155 -13.10 -16.00 -4.14
CA ALA A 155 -13.90 -16.00 -2.91
C ALA A 155 -13.08 -15.60 -1.67
N PHE A 156 -12.20 -14.61 -1.81
CA PHE A 156 -11.13 -14.34 -0.85
C PHE A 156 -11.23 -12.94 -0.26
N LEU A 157 -11.23 -12.83 1.07
CA LEU A 157 -11.23 -11.57 1.80
C LEU A 157 -9.94 -11.44 2.62
N ALA A 158 -9.10 -10.45 2.31
CA ALA A 158 -7.98 -10.09 3.17
C ALA A 158 -8.35 -8.90 4.06
N ILE A 159 -8.06 -9.00 5.36
CA ILE A 159 -8.25 -7.92 6.34
C ILE A 159 -6.88 -7.48 6.82
N MET A 160 -6.63 -6.17 6.80
CA MET A 160 -5.35 -5.59 7.21
C MET A 160 -5.57 -4.31 8.03
N SER A 161 -4.64 -4.00 8.92
CA SER A 161 -4.64 -2.71 9.62
C SER A 161 -4.26 -1.61 8.64
N SER A 162 -5.07 -0.57 8.58
CA SER A 162 -4.78 0.69 7.90
C SER A 162 -4.66 1.85 8.90
N ALA A 163 -4.55 1.54 10.19
CA ALA A 163 -4.37 2.56 11.22
C ALA A 163 -3.02 3.26 11.02
N ASN A 164 -3.05 4.60 11.01
CA ASN A 164 -1.86 5.44 10.97
C ASN A 164 -0.90 5.09 9.83
N LEU A 165 -1.35 4.84 8.59
CA LEU A 165 -0.44 4.49 7.47
C LEU A 165 0.69 5.52 7.27
N ASN A 166 0.43 6.79 7.51
CA ASN A 166 1.43 7.86 7.46
C ASN A 166 2.42 7.84 8.64
N ALA A 167 2.21 7.02 9.67
CA ALA A 167 3.02 6.99 10.89
C ALA A 167 3.07 5.59 11.56
N TRP A 168 2.99 4.51 10.78
CA TRP A 168 2.78 3.16 11.33
C TRP A 168 3.97 2.64 12.14
N MET A 169 5.20 3.14 11.90
CA MET A 169 6.36 2.72 12.69
C MET A 169 6.31 3.25 14.13
N ARG A 170 5.43 4.20 14.46
CA ARG A 170 5.23 4.69 15.85
C ARG A 170 4.79 3.60 16.82
N GLU A 171 4.13 2.56 16.31
CA GLU A 171 3.63 1.43 17.11
C GLU A 171 4.73 0.38 17.39
N LEU A 172 5.90 0.54 16.76
CA LEU A 172 7.03 -0.37 16.91
C LEU A 172 8.03 0.12 17.95
N GLN A 173 8.74 -0.81 18.59
CA GLN A 173 9.73 -0.51 19.61
C GLN A 173 11.09 -0.14 18.98
N ASP A 174 11.78 0.84 19.59
CA ASP A 174 13.02 1.40 19.05
C ASP A 174 14.15 0.39 18.91
N HIS A 175 14.18 -0.64 19.75
CA HIS A 175 15.24 -1.66 19.76
C HIS A 175 15.06 -2.75 18.70
N TYR A 176 13.99 -2.71 17.89
CA TYR A 176 13.82 -3.67 16.81
C TYR A 176 14.86 -3.42 15.71
N PRO A 177 15.64 -4.44 15.30
CA PRO A 177 16.54 -4.31 14.15
C PRO A 177 15.76 -3.96 12.89
N LEU A 178 16.15 -2.88 12.21
CA LEU A 178 15.44 -2.38 11.03
C LEU A 178 15.27 -3.45 9.92
N PRO A 179 16.26 -4.32 9.63
CA PRO A 179 16.12 -5.36 8.61
C PRO A 179 15.14 -6.49 8.95
N LEU A 180 14.68 -6.60 10.21
CA LEU A 180 13.69 -7.62 10.59
C LEU A 180 12.25 -7.17 10.33
N LEU A 181 12.04 -5.90 9.96
CA LEU A 181 10.71 -5.38 9.66
C LEU A 181 10.29 -5.75 8.24
N SER A 182 9.03 -6.15 8.09
CA SER A 182 8.36 -6.22 6.78
C SER A 182 8.03 -4.80 6.32
N ILE A 183 8.86 -4.24 5.43
CA ILE A 183 8.73 -2.85 4.97
C ILE A 183 8.17 -2.82 3.54
N PRO A 184 7.02 -2.17 3.30
CA PRO A 184 6.54 -1.92 1.94
C PRO A 184 7.47 -0.99 1.16
N GLY A 185 7.76 -1.35 -0.09
CA GLY A 185 8.64 -0.60 -0.97
C GLY A 185 8.09 -0.44 -2.37
N THR A 186 8.53 0.60 -3.07
CA THR A 186 8.12 0.89 -4.45
C THR A 186 9.30 0.87 -5.42
N HIS A 187 9.10 0.24 -6.58
CA HIS A 187 10.06 0.21 -7.68
C HIS A 187 10.00 1.51 -8.49
N ASN A 188 11.16 2.12 -8.77
CA ASN A 188 11.25 3.41 -9.46
C ASN A 188 10.26 4.43 -8.88
N SER A 189 10.36 4.69 -7.58
CA SER A 189 9.35 5.39 -6.78
C SER A 189 8.83 6.72 -7.36
N PRO A 190 9.64 7.61 -7.96
CA PRO A 190 9.12 8.89 -8.46
C PRO A 190 8.42 8.81 -9.83
N THR A 191 8.24 7.62 -10.41
CA THR A 191 7.67 7.47 -11.77
C THR A 191 6.14 7.54 -11.82
N CYS A 192 5.57 8.62 -11.29
CA CYS A 192 4.12 8.88 -11.27
C CYS A 192 3.65 9.92 -12.30
N HIS A 193 4.57 10.55 -13.01
CA HIS A 193 4.27 11.63 -13.95
C HIS A 193 3.79 11.13 -15.32
N THR A 194 3.35 12.07 -16.17
CA THR A 194 3.04 11.82 -17.57
C THR A 194 4.31 11.39 -18.30
N ALA A 195 4.40 10.11 -18.65
CA ALA A 195 5.53 9.50 -19.32
C ALA A 195 5.06 8.45 -20.35
N LEU A 196 6.00 7.86 -21.10
CA LEU A 196 5.69 6.70 -21.93
C LEU A 196 5.15 5.55 -21.06
N PRO A 197 4.23 4.69 -21.56
CA PRO A 197 3.61 3.65 -20.76
C PRO A 197 4.58 2.71 -20.05
N SER A 198 5.75 2.42 -20.64
CA SER A 198 6.79 1.57 -20.06
C SER A 198 7.67 2.24 -19.00
N VAL A 199 7.52 3.55 -18.78
CA VAL A 199 8.30 4.36 -17.82
C VAL A 199 7.56 4.56 -16.50
N ARG A 200 6.23 4.67 -16.54
CA ARG A 200 5.42 4.93 -15.35
C ARG A 200 5.24 3.65 -14.53
N CYS A 201 5.88 3.57 -13.36
CA CYS A 201 5.70 2.45 -12.43
C CYS A 201 4.73 2.77 -11.29
N GLN A 202 4.47 4.06 -11.01
CA GLN A 202 3.67 4.47 -9.86
C GLN A 202 2.46 5.30 -10.27
N ALA A 203 1.39 5.19 -9.49
CA ALA A 203 0.17 5.98 -9.72
C ALA A 203 0.23 7.36 -9.06
N VAL A 204 0.94 7.46 -7.93
CA VAL A 204 0.92 8.59 -7.00
C VAL A 204 2.34 9.07 -6.66
N SER A 205 2.45 10.31 -6.18
CA SER A 205 3.73 10.94 -5.82
C SER A 205 4.48 10.21 -4.69
N VAL A 206 5.77 10.52 -4.51
CA VAL A 206 6.56 9.97 -3.39
C VAL A 206 5.92 10.36 -2.05
N ARG A 207 5.44 11.60 -1.91
CA ARG A 207 4.75 12.03 -0.69
C ARG A 207 3.53 11.16 -0.39
N GLU A 208 2.66 10.97 -1.38
CA GLU A 208 1.46 10.13 -1.25
C GLU A 208 1.83 8.66 -0.98
N GLN A 209 2.92 8.14 -1.55
CA GLN A 209 3.40 6.79 -1.22
C GLN A 209 3.75 6.66 0.26
N LEU A 210 4.45 7.65 0.82
CA LEU A 210 4.81 7.68 2.23
C LEU A 210 3.56 7.80 3.13
N ASP A 211 2.60 8.65 2.76
CA ASP A 211 1.32 8.76 3.47
C ASP A 211 0.50 7.45 3.43
N ASN A 212 0.69 6.62 2.40
CA ASN A 212 0.09 5.29 2.25
C ASN A 212 0.94 4.14 2.85
N GLY A 213 1.98 4.44 3.64
CA GLY A 213 2.74 3.43 4.40
C GLY A 213 4.01 2.89 3.74
N VAL A 214 4.37 3.35 2.53
CA VAL A 214 5.65 2.99 1.90
C VAL A 214 6.82 3.56 2.72
N ARG A 215 7.85 2.75 2.98
CA ARG A 215 9.09 3.21 3.66
C ARG A 215 10.36 2.79 2.95
N PHE A 216 10.28 2.06 1.83
CA PHE A 216 11.42 1.78 0.97
C PHE A 216 11.21 2.40 -0.42
N LEU A 217 12.15 3.24 -0.85
CA LEU A 217 12.10 3.94 -2.13
C LEU A 217 13.26 3.50 -3.03
N ASP A 218 12.96 2.98 -4.22
CA ASP A 218 13.97 2.74 -5.28
C ASP A 218 14.10 4.00 -6.15
N ILE A 219 15.19 4.72 -5.94
CA ILE A 219 15.51 5.99 -6.59
C ILE A 219 16.62 5.79 -7.61
N ARG A 220 16.35 6.25 -8.84
CA ARG A 220 17.28 6.13 -9.94
C ARG A 220 17.59 7.48 -10.54
N VAL A 221 18.88 7.78 -10.61
CA VAL A 221 19.39 9.11 -10.96
C VAL A 221 20.37 9.03 -12.12
N SER A 222 20.30 10.03 -13.00
CA SER A 222 21.29 10.28 -14.03
C SER A 222 22.31 11.28 -13.51
N ALA A 223 23.58 10.86 -13.47
CA ALA A 223 24.70 11.69 -13.03
C ALA A 223 25.45 12.30 -14.23
N SER A 224 25.96 13.52 -14.08
CA SER A 224 26.79 14.22 -15.07
C SER A 224 28.21 14.42 -14.53
N GLN A 225 29.18 14.69 -15.41
CA GLN A 225 30.59 14.92 -15.00
C GLN A 225 30.77 16.28 -14.31
N ASP A 226 30.05 17.30 -14.78
CA ASP A 226 30.27 18.70 -14.38
C ASP A 226 29.02 19.34 -13.74
N ASN A 227 28.00 18.54 -13.41
CA ASN A 227 26.77 19.01 -12.77
C ASN A 227 26.31 18.01 -11.71
N ASP A 228 26.10 18.52 -10.50
CA ASP A 228 25.66 17.79 -9.30
C ASP A 228 24.12 17.73 -9.15
N ASP A 229 23.37 18.31 -10.09
CA ASP A 229 21.93 18.14 -10.23
C ASP A 229 21.62 16.73 -10.76
N LEU A 230 21.04 15.90 -9.90
CA LEU A 230 20.70 14.52 -10.20
C LEU A 230 19.29 14.44 -10.78
N ALA A 231 19.17 14.22 -12.08
CA ALA A 231 17.88 14.04 -12.75
C ALA A 231 17.32 12.63 -12.47
N LEU A 232 16.02 12.53 -12.19
CA LEU A 232 15.32 11.28 -11.96
C LEU A 232 14.99 10.62 -13.32
N VAL A 233 15.31 9.34 -13.44
CA VAL A 233 15.21 8.58 -14.70
C VAL A 233 14.65 7.18 -14.50
N HIS A 234 14.19 6.56 -15.59
CA HIS A 234 13.86 5.15 -15.66
C HIS A 234 14.60 4.54 -16.85
N SER A 235 15.66 3.75 -16.61
CA SER A 235 16.58 3.34 -17.66
C SER A 235 17.13 4.58 -18.40
N VAL A 236 17.05 4.63 -19.72
CA VAL A 236 17.53 5.76 -20.54
C VAL A 236 16.52 6.92 -20.68
N PHE A 237 15.33 6.80 -20.10
CA PHE A 237 14.25 7.77 -20.29
C PHE A 237 14.08 8.69 -19.08
N PRO A 238 13.74 9.98 -19.29
CA PRO A 238 13.27 10.84 -18.20
C PRO A 238 11.93 10.33 -17.68
N ILE A 239 11.67 10.51 -16.39
CA ILE A 239 10.42 10.05 -15.76
C ILE A 239 9.20 10.92 -16.08
N SER A 240 9.37 11.99 -16.87
CA SER A 240 8.34 12.98 -17.17
C SER A 240 8.57 13.59 -18.57
N LEU A 241 7.52 13.68 -19.38
CA LEU A 241 7.53 14.31 -20.70
C LEU A 241 7.33 15.83 -20.64
N THR A 242 6.96 16.38 -19.48
CA THR A 242 6.69 17.82 -19.29
C THR A 242 7.88 18.57 -18.68
N GLY A 243 9.04 17.93 -18.62
CA GLY A 243 10.27 18.48 -18.05
C GLY A 243 10.93 17.53 -17.06
N ASN A 244 12.23 17.73 -16.85
CA ASN A 244 13.01 16.93 -15.91
C ASN A 244 12.51 17.09 -14.48
N LYS A 245 12.67 16.03 -13.70
CA LYS A 245 12.41 16.00 -12.26
C LYS A 245 13.72 15.70 -11.57
N TYR A 246 13.98 16.37 -10.46
CA TYR A 246 15.28 16.32 -9.81
C TYR A 246 15.20 15.68 -8.44
N PHE A 247 16.30 15.04 -8.06
CA PHE A 247 16.44 14.40 -6.75
C PHE A 247 16.25 15.39 -5.60
N ALA A 248 16.70 16.64 -5.76
CA ALA A 248 16.57 17.68 -4.74
C ALA A 248 15.11 17.97 -4.34
N ASP A 249 14.22 18.12 -5.34
CA ASP A 249 12.80 18.43 -5.10
C ASP A 249 12.12 17.27 -4.36
N MET A 250 12.33 16.05 -4.83
CA MET A 250 11.81 14.84 -4.19
C MET A 250 12.37 14.66 -2.77
N LEU A 251 13.65 14.96 -2.55
CA LEU A 251 14.27 14.87 -1.23
C LEU A 251 13.64 15.87 -0.25
N SER A 252 13.29 17.07 -0.71
CA SER A 252 12.56 18.06 0.10
C SER A 252 11.20 17.53 0.55
N ASP A 253 10.46 16.82 -0.32
CA ASP A 253 9.18 16.21 0.04
C ASP A 253 9.34 15.12 1.11
N ILE A 254 10.43 14.34 1.03
CA ILE A 254 10.75 13.29 2.01
C ILE A 254 11.14 13.91 3.35
N TYR A 255 11.91 14.99 3.37
CA TYR A 255 12.23 15.72 4.59
C TYR A 255 10.99 16.30 5.26
N ALA A 256 10.11 16.95 4.49
CA ALA A 256 8.85 17.47 5.01
C ALA A 256 7.95 16.36 5.58
N TYR A 257 8.01 15.16 4.99
CA TYR A 257 7.34 13.97 5.53
C TYR A 257 7.92 13.50 6.86
N LEU A 258 9.25 13.39 6.97
CA LEU A 258 9.91 12.97 8.22
C LEU A 258 9.73 14.01 9.33
N ASP A 259 9.69 15.29 8.99
CA ASP A 259 9.41 16.38 9.95
C ASP A 259 7.98 16.28 10.50
N ALA A 260 7.01 15.92 9.65
CA ALA A 260 5.62 15.71 10.05
C ALA A 260 5.40 14.38 10.79
N ASN A 261 6.25 13.38 10.55
CA ASN A 261 6.13 12.03 11.12
C ASN A 261 7.48 11.57 11.71
N PRO A 262 7.93 12.16 12.83
CA PRO A 262 9.27 11.90 13.39
C PRO A 262 9.46 10.48 13.91
N SER A 263 8.38 9.70 14.06
CA SER A 263 8.46 8.27 14.37
C SER A 263 8.99 7.45 13.19
N GLU A 264 8.91 7.95 11.96
CA GLU A 264 9.18 7.15 10.76
C GLU A 264 10.64 7.22 10.33
N THR A 265 11.07 6.24 9.54
CA THR A 265 12.33 6.28 8.80
C THR A 265 12.09 5.89 7.35
N VAL A 266 12.88 6.42 6.42
CA VAL A 266 12.80 6.06 4.99
C VAL A 266 14.07 5.35 4.55
N LEU A 267 13.95 4.14 4.01
CA LEU A 267 15.04 3.43 3.34
C LEU A 267 15.09 3.92 1.90
N MET A 268 16.19 4.56 1.52
CA MET A 268 16.37 5.09 0.17
C MET A 268 17.45 4.30 -0.56
N SER A 269 17.03 3.46 -1.49
CA SER A 269 17.90 2.77 -2.44
C SER A 269 18.25 3.72 -3.58
N VAL A 270 19.51 4.09 -3.71
CA VAL A 270 19.97 4.99 -4.78
C VAL A 270 20.83 4.23 -5.77
N LYS A 271 20.50 4.31 -7.06
CA LYS A 271 21.23 3.72 -8.18
C LYS A 271 21.49 4.76 -9.28
N ARG A 272 22.68 4.72 -9.87
CA ARG A 272 22.95 5.44 -11.13
C ARG A 272 22.32 4.72 -12.33
N GLU A 273 21.52 5.43 -13.11
CA GLU A 273 20.97 5.02 -14.41
C GLU A 273 20.99 6.22 -15.38
N GLY A 274 20.28 6.15 -16.51
CA GLY A 274 20.21 7.23 -17.46
C GLY A 274 21.35 7.23 -18.47
N THR A 275 21.33 8.27 -19.32
CA THR A 275 22.31 8.50 -20.39
C THR A 275 23.40 9.50 -19.98
N GLY A 276 23.37 9.97 -18.73
CA GLY A 276 24.39 10.86 -18.16
C GLY A 276 25.78 10.23 -18.20
N LYS A 277 26.78 11.05 -18.51
CA LYS A 277 28.20 10.63 -18.64
C LYS A 277 28.95 10.57 -17.31
N GLY A 278 28.27 10.85 -16.19
CA GLY A 278 28.83 10.75 -14.85
C GLY A 278 29.03 9.29 -14.43
N THR A 279 30.03 9.09 -13.57
CA THR A 279 30.39 7.78 -13.00
C THR A 279 29.78 7.59 -11.61
N ASP A 280 29.98 6.42 -10.99
CA ASP A 280 29.55 6.17 -9.61
C ASP A 280 30.33 7.07 -8.64
N GLU A 281 31.58 7.39 -8.91
CA GLU A 281 32.39 8.31 -8.11
C GLU A 281 31.80 9.73 -8.12
N HIS A 282 31.29 10.18 -9.27
CA HIS A 282 30.58 11.46 -9.37
C HIS A 282 29.30 11.43 -8.54
N LEU A 283 28.48 10.38 -8.67
CA LEU A 283 27.27 10.22 -7.87
C LEU A 283 27.57 10.19 -6.37
N SER A 284 28.58 9.41 -5.96
CA SER A 284 29.03 9.30 -4.58
C SER A 284 29.46 10.66 -4.02
N ARG A 285 30.27 11.41 -4.77
CA ARG A 285 30.69 12.78 -4.43
C ARG A 285 29.50 13.72 -4.29
N TYR A 286 28.58 13.75 -5.25
CA TYR A 286 27.43 14.65 -5.20
C TYR A 286 26.50 14.32 -4.05
N LEU A 287 26.19 13.04 -3.83
CA LEU A 287 25.40 12.60 -2.68
C LEU A 287 26.06 13.02 -1.37
N ARG A 288 27.36 12.77 -1.20
CA ARG A 288 28.08 13.14 0.00
C ARG A 288 28.13 14.65 0.21
N ASP A 289 28.52 15.42 -0.79
CA ASP A 289 28.88 16.83 -0.61
C ASP A 289 27.65 17.77 -0.66
N ARG A 290 26.67 17.46 -1.51
CA ARG A 290 25.49 18.32 -1.71
C ARG A 290 24.25 17.86 -0.95
N TYR A 291 23.96 16.56 -0.93
CA TYR A 291 22.66 16.08 -0.43
C TYR A 291 22.72 15.58 1.01
N VAL A 292 23.70 14.74 1.33
CA VAL A 292 23.90 14.14 2.67
C VAL A 292 24.66 15.09 3.57
N GLY A 293 25.80 15.63 3.11
CA GLY A 293 26.72 16.40 3.95
C GLY A 293 26.14 17.72 4.45
N ARG A 294 25.24 18.36 3.69
CA ARG A 294 24.55 19.59 4.11
C ARG A 294 23.56 19.35 5.26
N ASP A 295 22.96 18.16 5.31
CA ASP A 295 21.92 17.79 6.27
C ASP A 295 22.24 16.46 6.95
N ALA A 296 23.49 16.26 7.39
CA ALA A 296 23.98 14.96 7.85
C ALA A 296 23.12 14.31 8.95
N HIS A 297 22.49 15.12 9.82
CA HIS A 297 21.59 14.64 10.87
C HIS A 297 20.30 13.98 10.34
N ARG A 298 19.89 14.27 9.10
CA ARG A 298 18.74 13.67 8.42
C ARG A 298 19.06 12.33 7.76
N TRP A 299 20.31 11.86 7.83
CA TRP A 299 20.74 10.63 7.18
C TRP A 299 21.37 9.65 8.17
N PHE A 300 21.11 8.36 7.94
CA PHE A 300 21.85 7.27 8.53
C PHE A 300 22.71 6.62 7.44
N VAL A 301 24.03 6.77 7.56
CA VAL A 301 25.03 6.28 6.58
C VAL A 301 26.12 5.41 7.21
N GLU A 302 25.97 5.09 8.49
CA GLU A 302 26.95 4.26 9.21
C GLU A 302 26.99 2.83 8.65
N PRO A 303 28.18 2.21 8.55
CA PRO A 303 28.33 0.87 8.01
C PRO A 303 27.99 -0.21 9.05
N ARG A 304 26.79 -0.15 9.62
CA ARG A 304 26.26 -1.14 10.59
C ARG A 304 24.78 -1.40 10.35
N ILE A 305 24.28 -2.47 10.96
CA ILE A 305 22.83 -2.72 11.03
C ILE A 305 22.23 -1.79 12.10
N PRO A 306 21.29 -0.89 11.74
CA PRO A 306 20.64 -0.05 12.73
C PRO A 306 19.44 -0.71 13.39
N HIS A 307 19.11 -0.26 14.59
CA HIS A 307 17.78 -0.43 15.14
C HIS A 307 16.85 0.68 14.65
N LEU A 308 15.53 0.47 14.73
CA LEU A 308 14.55 1.46 14.29
C LEU A 308 14.76 2.83 14.96
N GLY A 309 15.04 2.85 16.27
CA GLY A 309 15.29 4.08 17.03
C GLY A 309 16.48 4.89 16.52
N ASP A 310 17.52 4.25 15.97
CA ASP A 310 18.68 4.93 15.39
C ASP A 310 18.31 5.73 14.12
N CYS A 311 17.23 5.33 13.45
CA CYS A 311 16.87 5.81 12.11
C CYS A 311 15.65 6.72 12.10
N ARG A 312 14.87 6.82 13.20
CA ARG A 312 13.68 7.66 13.24
C ARG A 312 14.00 9.12 12.90
N GLY A 313 13.16 9.73 12.07
CA GLY A 313 13.34 11.06 11.52
C GLY A 313 14.45 11.15 10.45
N ARG A 314 15.03 10.04 10.02
CA ARG A 314 16.16 10.01 9.07
C ARG A 314 15.88 9.15 7.84
N ILE A 315 16.71 9.36 6.84
CA ILE A 315 16.80 8.53 5.64
C ILE A 315 17.97 7.56 5.82
N VAL A 316 17.71 6.27 5.71
CA VAL A 316 18.73 5.22 5.67
C VAL A 316 19.18 5.03 4.23
N LEU A 317 20.43 5.37 3.93
CA LEU A 317 20.97 5.24 2.58
C LEU A 317 21.32 3.79 2.25
N ILE A 318 20.71 3.27 1.18
CA ILE A 318 21.05 1.98 0.58
C ILE A 318 21.75 2.24 -0.74
N ARG A 319 23.07 2.01 -0.77
CA ARG A 319 23.90 2.30 -1.93
C ARG A 319 23.82 1.18 -2.96
N ARG A 320 23.47 1.53 -4.20
CA ARG A 320 23.62 0.68 -5.40
C ARG A 320 24.56 1.35 -6.42
N PHE A 321 25.63 1.95 -5.90
CA PHE A 321 26.72 2.59 -6.63
C PHE A 321 28.04 2.40 -5.88
N GLY A 322 29.17 2.39 -6.59
CA GLY A 322 30.54 2.32 -6.05
C GLY A 322 31.00 3.61 -5.34
N ILE A 323 32.03 3.52 -4.50
CA ILE A 323 32.48 4.64 -3.64
C ILE A 323 33.98 4.96 -3.78
N ASP A 324 34.62 4.52 -4.86
CA ASP A 324 36.08 4.61 -5.09
C ASP A 324 36.72 5.95 -4.65
#